data_AF-A0A9E7B6W8-F1
#
_entry.id   AF-A0A9E7B6W8-F1
#
_cell.length_a   1.000
_cell.length_b   1.000
_cell.length_c   1.000
_cell.angle_alpha   90.00
_cell.angle_beta   90.00
_cell.angle_gamma   90.00
#
_symmetry.space_group_name_H-M   'P 1'
#
loop_
_entity.id
_entity.type
_entity.pdbx_description
1 polymer ?
#
loop_
_entity_poly.entity_id
_entity_poly.type
_entity_poly.pdbx_seq_one_letter_code
_entity_poly.pdbx_strand_id
1 'polypeptide(L)'
;MSNNCNSKNPLQRDGTSQEQRILKTLLPGYVAVDERSMDNLKSFVARYAEEIVYFDLNNSENGNWKSFFDKNLDESSQYNSPHFALFIAFLKIFKHAQDEMNKITKKHLDFYYRDVLHLTEKPAVPDQVYLIFELAKHVSSALLKKYTQFKAGKDELGNNVVYETKQETSLNKATVAEIKAVFTNKHNIFSGLLPNPKNDYRLYHSTIANSEDGEGGELTNDDKSWRTFGGIKFPNLQSGDSNAFVADRPLSEIGLAIASPNLFLAEGERIITIYLNLSKLSNLDNIFDEMLYDAFRLRFSGEEKWIEPVWEKTFSAGVGEIDPIIAKRILDFVNVAKKPEDIAGEEPQEGPVFDNPATGLGDQIRDYDIGMTVAARIISERNKLGPAGFTSIDQLYKVRYVGMDKINDLVYSFGSPVHFTKVDKV
;
A
#
# COMPACT_ATOMS: atom_id res chain seq x y z
N MET A 1 24.70 -6.62 12.33
CA MET A 1 23.98 -6.18 11.12
C MET A 1 22.71 -7.02 11.04
N SER A 2 21.55 -6.47 11.44
CA SER A 2 20.32 -7.25 11.55
C SER A 2 19.69 -7.49 10.18
N ASN A 3 19.71 -8.74 9.75
CA ASN A 3 18.89 -9.25 8.66
C ASN A 3 17.41 -9.23 9.07
N ASN A 4 16.54 -8.89 8.11
CA ASN A 4 15.06 -8.81 8.17
C ASN A 4 14.48 -7.42 8.52
N CYS A 5 14.58 -6.49 7.58
CA CYS A 5 13.73 -5.31 7.51
C CYS A 5 12.43 -5.58 6.72
N ASN A 6 11.76 -6.71 6.99
CA ASN A 6 10.36 -6.95 6.59
C ASN A 6 9.39 -6.39 7.65
N SER A 7 9.70 -5.23 8.21
CA SER A 7 8.74 -4.50 9.02
C SER A 7 7.68 -3.94 8.08
N LYS A 8 6.51 -4.59 8.06
CA LYS A 8 5.23 -3.90 7.83
C LYS A 8 5.34 -2.55 8.55
N ASN A 9 5.04 -1.46 7.86
CA ASN A 9 5.05 -0.10 8.39
C ASN A 9 4.69 -0.09 9.90
N PRO A 10 5.59 0.33 10.82
CA PRO A 10 5.41 0.18 12.27
C PRO A 10 4.28 1.04 12.84
N LEU A 11 3.64 1.85 11.99
CA LEU A 11 2.35 2.44 12.31
C LEU A 11 1.32 1.30 12.43
N GLN A 12 1.20 0.74 13.63
CA GLN A 12 -0.05 0.10 14.06
C GLN A 12 -1.17 1.09 13.72
N ARG A 13 -1.97 0.75 12.71
CA ARG A 13 -3.14 1.56 12.32
C ARG A 13 -4.15 1.65 13.46
N ASP A 14 -4.12 0.66 14.33
CA ASP A 14 -4.83 0.69 15.60
C ASP A 14 -4.03 1.58 16.55
N GLY A 15 -4.61 2.72 16.92
CA GLY A 15 -4.05 3.52 18.01
C GLY A 15 -3.86 2.64 19.24
N THR A 16 -2.79 2.87 20.00
CA THR A 16 -2.58 2.14 21.27
C THR A 16 -3.85 2.22 22.12
N SER A 17 -4.35 1.08 22.58
CA SER A 17 -5.50 1.08 23.48
C SER A 17 -5.14 1.88 24.74
N GLN A 18 -6.14 2.46 25.41
CA GLN A 18 -5.89 3.26 26.61
C GLN A 18 -5.10 2.46 27.67
N GLU A 19 -5.36 1.17 27.78
CA GLU A 19 -4.67 0.25 28.68
C GLU A 19 -3.19 0.07 28.32
N GLN A 20 -2.85 0.05 27.03
CA GLN A 20 -1.48 -0.03 26.54
C GLN A 20 -0.67 1.27 26.74
N ARG A 21 -1.32 2.39 27.08
CA ARG A 21 -0.67 3.68 27.36
C ARG A 21 -0.31 3.89 28.83
N ILE A 22 -0.68 2.96 29.71
CA ILE A 22 -0.38 3.09 31.14
C ILE A 22 1.11 2.78 31.35
N LEU A 23 1.88 3.80 31.76
CA LEU A 23 3.27 3.62 32.16
C LEU A 23 3.31 2.72 33.40
N LYS A 24 4.03 1.59 33.31
CA LYS A 24 4.18 0.65 34.43
C LYS A 24 4.71 1.33 35.70
N THR A 25 5.50 2.39 35.55
CA THR A 25 6.04 3.23 36.64
C THR A 25 4.98 3.94 37.47
N LEU A 26 3.78 4.14 36.92
CA LEU A 26 2.66 4.78 37.61
C LEU A 26 1.77 3.77 38.36
N LEU A 27 2.05 2.48 38.25
CA LEU A 27 1.28 1.47 38.95
C LEU A 27 1.62 1.50 40.46
N PRO A 28 0.63 1.42 41.36
CA PRO A 28 0.87 1.50 42.80
C PRO A 28 1.84 0.43 43.35
N GLY A 29 1.96 -0.71 42.66
CA GLY A 29 2.87 -1.80 43.02
C GLY A 29 4.22 -1.77 42.29
N TYR A 30 4.54 -0.69 41.57
CA TYR A 30 5.81 -0.61 40.83
C TYR A 30 7.02 -0.52 41.75
N VAL A 31 6.91 0.24 42.86
CA VAL A 31 7.94 0.33 43.89
C VAL A 31 7.41 -0.36 45.15
N ALA A 32 8.19 -1.29 45.68
CA ALA A 32 7.91 -1.92 46.96
C ALA A 32 8.70 -1.24 48.09
N VAL A 33 8.18 -1.29 49.31
CA VAL A 33 8.89 -0.77 50.50
C VAL A 33 10.08 -1.69 50.84
N ASP A 34 9.91 -3.00 50.67
CA ASP A 34 10.95 -4.00 50.79
C ASP A 34 10.93 -4.95 49.59
N GLU A 35 11.93 -4.80 48.73
CA GLU A 35 12.15 -5.57 47.51
C GLU A 35 13.10 -6.77 47.71
N ARG A 36 13.50 -7.06 48.95
CA ARG A 36 14.41 -8.18 49.21
C ARG A 36 13.72 -9.50 48.85
N SER A 37 14.27 -10.18 47.86
CA SER A 37 13.91 -11.55 47.54
C SER A 37 14.25 -12.50 48.70
N MET A 38 13.70 -13.70 48.65
CA MET A 38 14.04 -14.78 49.57
C MET A 38 15.56 -15.01 49.64
N ASP A 39 16.24 -14.95 48.49
CA ASP A 39 17.69 -15.15 48.42
C ASP A 39 18.46 -13.95 48.97
N ASN A 40 17.99 -12.72 48.74
CA ASN A 40 18.57 -11.53 49.37
C ASN A 40 18.49 -11.62 50.90
N LEU A 41 17.38 -12.14 51.45
CA LEU A 41 17.22 -12.36 52.89
C LEU A 41 18.14 -13.46 53.42
N LYS A 42 18.30 -14.58 52.70
CA LYS A 42 19.27 -15.63 53.06
C LYS A 42 20.70 -15.07 53.07
N SER A 43 21.12 -14.39 52.00
CA SER A 43 22.45 -13.80 51.90
C SER A 43 22.68 -12.69 52.92
N PHE A 44 21.63 -11.97 53.32
CA PHE A 44 21.71 -11.00 54.42
C PHE A 44 21.99 -11.70 55.76
N VAL A 45 21.23 -12.76 56.09
CA VAL A 45 21.41 -13.50 57.35
C VAL A 45 22.76 -14.23 57.39
N ALA A 46 23.21 -14.82 56.28
CA ALA A 46 24.51 -15.47 56.21
C ALA A 46 25.66 -14.49 56.49
N ARG A 47 25.61 -13.26 55.93
CA ARG A 47 26.57 -12.19 56.24
C ARG A 47 26.47 -11.72 57.68
N TYR A 48 25.26 -11.55 58.20
CA TYR A 48 25.07 -11.18 59.61
C TYR A 48 25.65 -12.22 60.56
N ALA A 49 25.54 -13.50 60.22
CA ALA A 49 26.08 -14.61 61.00
C ALA A 49 27.61 -14.71 60.98
N GLU A 50 28.30 -14.05 60.03
CA GLU A 50 29.78 -13.95 60.02
C GLU A 50 30.30 -13.14 61.21
N GLU A 51 29.51 -12.16 61.67
CA GLU A 51 29.85 -11.27 62.79
C GLU A 51 29.53 -11.90 64.16
N ILE A 52 28.85 -13.06 64.18
CA ILE A 52 28.50 -13.76 65.41
C ILE A 52 29.53 -14.85 65.67
N VAL A 53 30.29 -14.71 66.76
CA VAL A 53 31.26 -15.72 67.20
C VAL A 53 30.55 -17.02 67.59
N TYR A 54 31.08 -18.14 67.09
CA TYR A 54 30.64 -19.48 67.48
C TYR A 54 31.53 -20.00 68.61
N PHE A 55 30.92 -20.49 69.69
CA PHE A 55 31.62 -21.15 70.80
C PHE A 55 31.35 -22.65 70.73
N ASP A 56 32.41 -23.45 70.87
CA ASP A 56 32.32 -24.90 70.88
C ASP A 56 31.78 -25.45 72.23
N LEU A 57 31.71 -26.78 72.35
CA LEU A 57 31.21 -27.46 73.56
C LEU A 57 32.11 -27.25 74.79
N ASN A 58 33.35 -26.80 74.60
CA ASN A 58 34.28 -26.46 75.67
C ASN A 58 34.26 -24.95 75.97
N ASN A 59 33.28 -24.21 75.44
CA ASN A 59 33.14 -22.77 75.56
C ASN A 59 34.36 -21.99 75.02
N SER A 60 35.01 -22.54 73.98
CA SER A 60 36.13 -21.90 73.28
C SER A 60 35.67 -21.33 71.95
N GLU A 61 36.19 -20.16 71.57
CA GLU A 61 35.89 -19.53 70.28
C GLU A 61 36.35 -20.41 69.11
N ASN A 62 35.44 -20.69 68.17
CA ASN A 62 35.66 -21.60 67.05
C ASN A 62 35.03 -21.05 65.75
N GLY A 63 35.42 -19.84 65.36
CA GLY A 63 34.93 -19.22 64.13
C GLY A 63 33.57 -18.51 64.32
N ASN A 64 32.67 -18.66 63.35
CA ASN A 64 31.40 -17.92 63.30
C ASN A 64 30.20 -18.78 62.85
N TRP A 65 29.00 -18.20 62.92
CA TRP A 65 27.75 -18.89 62.61
C TRP A 65 27.40 -18.93 61.12
N LYS A 66 28.24 -18.43 60.21
CA LYS A 66 27.93 -18.42 58.76
C LYS A 66 27.56 -19.80 58.23
N SER A 67 28.33 -20.82 58.59
CA SER A 67 28.15 -22.22 58.14
C SER A 67 26.80 -22.81 58.53
N PHE A 68 26.13 -22.25 59.54
CA PHE A 68 24.79 -22.64 59.95
C PHE A 68 23.72 -22.25 58.92
N PHE A 69 23.94 -21.11 58.22
CA PHE A 69 23.01 -20.55 57.24
C PHE A 69 23.46 -20.73 55.78
N ASP A 70 24.72 -21.14 55.56
CA ASP A 70 25.29 -21.42 54.23
C ASP A 70 24.88 -22.81 53.72
N LYS A 71 23.58 -23.01 53.53
CA LYS A 71 22.95 -24.25 53.07
C LYS A 71 21.86 -23.95 52.05
N ASN A 72 21.47 -24.97 51.30
CA ASN A 72 20.32 -24.94 50.40
C ASN A 72 19.33 -26.03 50.78
N LEU A 73 18.05 -25.81 50.49
CA LEU A 73 17.06 -26.87 50.55
C LEU A 73 17.19 -27.73 49.30
N ASP A 74 17.20 -29.03 49.49
CA ASP A 74 16.96 -29.98 48.42
C ASP A 74 15.46 -30.25 48.37
N GLU A 75 14.79 -29.69 47.36
CA GLU A 75 13.34 -29.86 47.14
C GLU A 75 12.98 -31.29 46.72
N SER A 76 13.96 -32.08 46.26
CA SER A 76 13.78 -33.47 45.83
C SER A 76 14.01 -34.50 46.94
N SER A 77 14.50 -34.06 48.11
CA SER A 77 14.84 -34.91 49.25
C SER A 77 14.01 -34.59 50.48
N GLN A 78 13.60 -35.63 51.21
CA GLN A 78 12.97 -35.49 52.52
C GLN A 78 13.98 -35.17 53.64
N TYR A 79 15.29 -35.26 53.34
CA TYR A 79 16.37 -35.08 54.30
C TYR A 79 17.01 -33.70 54.15
N ASN A 80 16.38 -32.70 54.74
CA ASN A 80 16.92 -31.35 54.87
C ASN A 80 17.43 -31.10 56.29
N SER A 81 18.45 -30.25 56.44
CA SER A 81 18.97 -29.83 57.75
C SER A 81 17.84 -29.18 58.58
N PRO A 82 17.47 -29.71 59.77
CA PRO A 82 16.28 -29.25 60.50
C PRO A 82 16.30 -27.76 60.87
N HIS A 83 17.46 -27.24 61.26
CA HIS A 83 17.64 -25.82 61.56
C HIS A 83 17.42 -24.94 60.33
N PHE A 84 17.90 -25.37 59.16
CA PHE A 84 17.75 -24.61 57.93
C PHE A 84 16.31 -24.67 57.42
N ALA A 85 15.63 -25.82 57.54
CA ALA A 85 14.20 -25.93 57.25
C ALA A 85 13.35 -25.00 58.14
N LEU A 86 13.68 -24.89 59.43
CA LEU A 86 13.03 -23.94 60.34
C LEU A 86 13.28 -22.49 59.93
N PHE A 87 14.52 -22.15 59.53
CA PHE A 87 14.85 -20.83 59.03
C PHE A 87 14.06 -20.47 57.75
N ILE A 88 13.95 -21.40 56.81
CA ILE A 88 13.13 -21.18 55.61
C ILE A 88 11.65 -21.05 55.95
N ALA A 89 11.13 -21.84 56.89
CA ALA A 89 9.75 -21.69 57.38
C ALA A 89 9.53 -20.28 57.97
N PHE A 90 10.48 -19.77 58.75
CA PHE A 90 10.45 -18.39 59.24
C PHE A 90 10.41 -17.38 58.08
N LEU A 91 11.28 -17.51 57.07
CA LEU A 91 11.28 -16.57 55.93
C LEU A 91 9.96 -16.63 55.13
N LYS A 92 9.35 -17.82 55.01
CA LYS A 92 8.02 -17.97 54.41
C LYS A 92 6.94 -17.23 55.21
N ILE A 93 7.00 -17.27 56.53
CA ILE A 93 6.08 -16.51 57.39
C ILE A 93 6.35 -15.00 57.28
N PHE A 94 7.63 -14.60 57.29
CA PHE A 94 8.06 -13.21 57.14
C PHE A 94 7.56 -12.60 55.82
N LYS A 95 7.46 -13.40 54.76
CA LYS A 95 6.93 -12.95 53.46
C LYS A 95 5.53 -12.33 53.57
N HIS A 96 4.66 -12.84 54.45
CA HIS A 96 3.34 -12.23 54.67
C HIS A 96 3.43 -10.82 55.27
N ALA A 97 4.37 -10.59 56.19
CA ALA A 97 4.60 -9.26 56.76
C ALA A 97 5.22 -8.31 55.71
N GLN A 98 6.17 -8.81 54.91
CA GLN A 98 6.73 -8.07 53.79
C GLN A 98 5.65 -7.66 52.77
N ASP A 99 4.75 -8.58 52.42
CA ASP A 99 3.65 -8.32 51.47
C ASP A 99 2.67 -7.28 52.01
N GLU A 100 2.36 -7.31 53.31
CA GLU A 100 1.50 -6.29 53.93
C GLU A 100 2.19 -4.92 53.98
N MET A 101 3.49 -4.88 54.28
CA MET A 101 4.29 -3.65 54.25
C MET A 101 4.35 -3.06 52.83
N ASN A 102 4.47 -3.91 51.81
CA ASN A 102 4.48 -3.49 50.42
C ASN A 102 3.13 -2.96 49.90
N LYS A 103 2.04 -3.08 50.68
CA LYS A 103 0.77 -2.39 50.38
C LYS A 103 0.75 -0.93 50.82
N ILE A 104 1.71 -0.46 51.62
CA ILE A 104 1.74 0.92 52.14
C ILE A 104 1.80 1.94 51.02
N THR A 105 2.57 1.69 49.95
CA THR A 105 2.69 2.60 48.80
C THR A 105 1.33 2.85 48.15
N LYS A 106 0.56 1.79 47.89
CA LYS A 106 -0.81 1.91 47.38
C LYS A 106 -1.73 2.63 48.37
N LYS A 107 -1.74 2.23 49.65
CA LYS A 107 -2.59 2.86 50.68
C LYS A 107 -2.31 4.36 50.81
N HIS A 108 -1.04 4.76 50.75
CA HIS A 108 -0.64 6.18 50.79
C HIS A 108 -1.10 6.95 49.55
N LEU A 109 -0.94 6.38 48.35
CA LEU A 109 -1.44 7.01 47.12
C LEU A 109 -2.96 7.16 47.14
N ASP A 110 -3.67 6.10 47.52
CA ASP A 110 -5.13 6.12 47.64
C ASP A 110 -5.58 7.20 48.65
N PHE A 111 -4.93 7.27 49.82
CA PHE A 111 -5.20 8.31 50.83
C PHE A 111 -4.93 9.72 50.30
N TYR A 112 -3.77 9.95 49.71
CA TYR A 112 -3.40 11.27 49.23
C TYR A 112 -4.34 11.75 48.11
N TYR A 113 -4.67 10.89 47.13
CA TYR A 113 -5.53 11.28 46.03
C TYR A 113 -7.01 11.34 46.40
N ARG A 114 -7.53 10.38 47.18
CA ARG A 114 -8.96 10.33 47.52
C ARG A 114 -9.34 11.12 48.76
N ASP A 115 -8.53 11.12 49.81
CA ASP A 115 -8.87 11.73 51.10
C ASP A 115 -8.23 13.12 51.32
N VAL A 116 -7.05 13.39 50.73
CA VAL A 116 -6.42 14.73 50.85
C VAL A 116 -6.83 15.62 49.68
N LEU A 117 -6.70 15.12 48.45
CA LEU A 117 -7.02 15.87 47.24
C LEU A 117 -8.48 15.74 46.79
N HIS A 118 -9.24 14.81 47.38
CA HIS A 118 -10.65 14.55 47.03
C HIS A 118 -10.87 14.30 45.53
N LEU A 119 -9.90 13.66 44.88
CA LEU A 119 -10.06 13.24 43.49
C LEU A 119 -11.04 12.06 43.43
N THR A 120 -11.99 12.17 42.52
CA THR A 120 -12.96 11.11 42.23
C THR A 120 -12.57 10.40 40.94
N GLU A 121 -12.72 9.08 40.90
CA GLU A 121 -12.59 8.32 39.66
C GLU A 121 -13.58 8.86 38.62
N LYS A 122 -13.14 8.88 37.35
CA LYS A 122 -14.05 9.23 36.26
C LYS A 122 -15.15 8.16 36.19
N PRO A 123 -16.42 8.58 35.99
CA PRO A 123 -17.49 7.62 35.79
C PRO A 123 -17.23 6.80 34.51
N ALA A 124 -17.78 5.59 34.48
CA ALA A 124 -17.77 4.78 33.26
C ALA A 124 -18.47 5.54 32.11
N VAL A 125 -17.84 5.56 30.95
CA VAL A 125 -18.43 6.11 29.73
C VAL A 125 -19.10 4.96 28.99
N PRO A 126 -20.41 5.03 28.69
CA PRO A 126 -21.08 3.96 27.97
C PRO A 126 -20.50 3.77 26.56
N ASP A 127 -20.42 2.50 26.15
CA ASP A 127 -20.01 2.12 24.79
C ASP A 127 -20.99 2.65 23.75
N GLN A 128 -20.51 2.75 22.51
CA GLN A 128 -21.28 3.27 21.39
C GLN A 128 -21.14 2.35 20.19
N VAL A 129 -22.26 2.11 19.50
CA VAL A 129 -22.32 1.25 18.32
C VAL A 129 -23.10 1.93 17.20
N TYR A 130 -22.77 1.59 15.96
CA TYR A 130 -23.55 1.98 14.79
C TYR A 130 -24.53 0.87 14.44
N LEU A 131 -25.79 1.24 14.18
CA LEU A 131 -26.83 0.32 13.72
C LEU A 131 -27.22 0.68 12.29
N ILE A 132 -27.26 -0.33 11.42
CA ILE A 132 -27.76 -0.21 10.05
C ILE A 132 -29.15 -0.83 10.02
N PHE A 133 -30.11 -0.10 9.48
CA PHE A 133 -31.51 -0.51 9.41
C PHE A 133 -31.91 -0.79 7.97
N GLU A 134 -32.62 -1.90 7.76
CA GLU A 134 -33.31 -2.19 6.50
C GLU A 134 -34.82 -2.18 6.75
N LEU A 135 -35.56 -1.39 5.97
CA LEU A 135 -37.01 -1.33 6.08
C LEU A 135 -37.65 -2.55 5.40
N ALA A 136 -38.76 -3.05 5.97
CA ALA A 136 -39.57 -4.09 5.34
C ALA A 136 -40.06 -3.64 3.96
N LYS A 137 -40.21 -4.58 3.02
CA LYS A 137 -40.51 -4.30 1.59
C LYS A 137 -41.70 -3.36 1.35
N HIS A 138 -42.72 -3.41 2.21
CA HIS A 138 -43.95 -2.61 2.08
C HIS A 138 -43.91 -1.25 2.78
N VAL A 139 -42.84 -0.94 3.54
CA VAL A 139 -42.71 0.30 4.31
C VAL A 139 -41.78 1.28 3.59
N SER A 140 -42.27 2.44 3.19
CA SER A 140 -41.48 3.48 2.50
C SER A 140 -40.60 4.30 3.44
N SER A 141 -41.09 4.56 4.64
CA SER A 141 -40.40 5.34 5.66
C SER A 141 -40.82 4.92 7.06
N ALA A 142 -39.93 5.06 8.04
CA ALA A 142 -40.24 4.82 9.45
C ALA A 142 -39.51 5.84 10.34
N LEU A 143 -40.18 6.36 11.36
CA LEU A 143 -39.57 7.24 12.35
C LEU A 143 -38.98 6.39 13.48
N LEU A 144 -37.66 6.47 13.65
CA LEU A 144 -36.96 5.88 14.78
C LEU A 144 -36.84 6.93 15.88
N LYS A 145 -37.61 6.77 16.95
CA LYS A 145 -37.64 7.72 18.08
C LYS A 145 -36.33 7.69 18.85
N LYS A 146 -36.00 8.81 19.49
CA LYS A 146 -34.96 8.89 20.52
C LYS A 146 -35.25 7.89 21.65
N TYR A 147 -34.22 7.31 22.26
CA TYR A 147 -34.30 6.33 23.36
C TYR A 147 -34.97 5.01 22.99
N THR A 148 -35.03 4.68 21.70
CA THR A 148 -35.49 3.36 21.26
C THR A 148 -34.42 2.33 21.60
N GLN A 149 -34.81 1.24 22.26
CA GLN A 149 -33.89 0.27 22.85
C GLN A 149 -33.65 -0.95 21.95
N PHE A 150 -32.41 -1.42 21.91
CA PHE A 150 -31.93 -2.56 21.14
C PHE A 150 -31.16 -3.52 22.04
N LYS A 151 -31.51 -4.81 22.00
CA LYS A 151 -30.83 -5.84 22.80
C LYS A 151 -29.53 -6.26 22.13
N ALA A 152 -28.46 -6.35 22.90
CA ALA A 152 -27.12 -6.75 22.43
C ALA A 152 -26.55 -7.93 23.24
N GLY A 153 -27.40 -8.92 23.55
CA GLY A 153 -27.00 -10.12 24.27
C GLY A 153 -26.77 -9.87 25.77
N LYS A 154 -25.78 -10.57 26.34
CA LYS A 154 -25.43 -10.50 27.76
C LYS A 154 -23.95 -10.21 27.95
N ASP A 155 -23.61 -9.53 29.04
CA ASP A 155 -22.23 -9.30 29.46
C ASP A 155 -21.61 -10.56 30.11
N GLU A 156 -20.32 -10.47 30.48
CA GLU A 156 -19.58 -11.56 31.14
C GLU A 156 -20.16 -11.95 32.50
N LEU A 157 -20.94 -11.06 33.14
CA LEU A 157 -21.63 -11.28 34.40
C LEU A 157 -23.05 -11.84 34.21
N GLY A 158 -23.50 -12.02 32.96
CA GLY A 158 -24.81 -12.55 32.60
C GLY A 158 -25.95 -11.53 32.58
N ASN A 159 -25.68 -10.23 32.73
CA ASN A 159 -26.67 -9.16 32.65
C ASN A 159 -26.98 -8.83 31.19
N ASN A 160 -28.22 -8.41 30.91
CA ASN A 160 -28.61 -8.03 29.56
C ASN A 160 -27.99 -6.68 29.16
N VAL A 161 -27.36 -6.63 27.99
CA VAL A 161 -26.84 -5.40 27.41
C VAL A 161 -27.89 -4.79 26.50
N VAL A 162 -28.19 -3.50 26.70
CA VAL A 162 -29.17 -2.75 25.92
C VAL A 162 -28.54 -1.44 25.46
N TYR A 163 -28.64 -1.17 24.16
CA TYR A 163 -28.27 0.11 23.55
C TYR A 163 -29.52 0.92 23.25
N GLU A 164 -29.38 2.24 23.25
CA GLU A 164 -30.48 3.15 22.92
C GLU A 164 -30.08 4.18 21.86
N THR A 165 -31.05 4.60 21.06
CA THR A 165 -30.84 5.68 20.08
C THR A 165 -30.63 7.02 20.77
N LYS A 166 -29.56 7.71 20.41
CA LYS A 166 -29.24 9.04 20.94
C LYS A 166 -30.10 10.17 20.37
N GLN A 167 -30.67 9.96 19.19
CA GLN A 167 -31.47 10.96 18.48
C GLN A 167 -32.62 10.30 17.74
N GLU A 168 -33.62 11.11 17.40
CA GLU A 168 -34.69 10.71 16.52
C GLU A 168 -34.23 10.83 15.06
N THR A 169 -34.52 9.82 14.25
CA THR A 169 -34.09 9.73 12.85
C THR A 169 -35.22 9.18 11.97
N SER A 170 -35.47 9.79 10.81
CA SER A 170 -36.36 9.23 9.80
C SER A 170 -35.60 8.28 8.89
N LEU A 171 -35.99 7.01 8.87
CA LEU A 171 -35.46 5.98 8.00
C LEU A 171 -36.27 5.92 6.70
N ASN A 172 -35.61 5.61 5.58
CA ASN A 172 -36.23 5.40 4.27
C ASN A 172 -35.55 4.21 3.57
N LYS A 173 -35.96 3.94 2.33
CA LYS A 173 -35.41 2.84 1.51
C LYS A 173 -34.10 3.19 0.78
N ALA A 174 -33.48 4.34 1.05
CA ALA A 174 -32.27 4.74 0.36
C ALA A 174 -31.11 3.83 0.77
N THR A 175 -30.41 3.29 -0.22
CA THR A 175 -29.21 2.48 -0.03
C THR A 175 -28.06 3.11 -0.80
N VAL A 176 -26.83 2.84 -0.35
CA VAL A 176 -25.65 3.20 -1.13
C VAL A 176 -25.57 2.22 -2.30
N ALA A 177 -25.90 2.69 -3.50
CA ALA A 177 -25.91 1.86 -4.70
C ALA A 177 -24.48 1.55 -5.17
N GLU A 178 -23.63 2.58 -5.23
CA GLU A 178 -22.24 2.46 -5.71
C GLU A 178 -21.36 3.45 -4.96
N ILE A 179 -20.10 3.08 -4.74
CA ILE A 179 -19.06 3.98 -4.22
C ILE A 179 -17.95 4.04 -5.26
N LYS A 180 -17.70 5.23 -5.80
CA LYS A 180 -16.66 5.48 -6.80
C LYS A 180 -15.67 6.51 -6.29
N ALA A 181 -14.44 6.43 -6.74
CA ALA A 181 -13.38 7.34 -6.34
C ALA A 181 -12.49 7.72 -7.51
N VAL A 182 -11.89 8.91 -7.41
CA VAL A 182 -10.90 9.42 -8.36
C VAL A 182 -9.68 9.93 -7.58
N PHE A 183 -8.50 9.61 -8.06
CA PHE A 183 -7.22 9.99 -7.50
C PHE A 183 -6.37 10.71 -8.55
N THR A 184 -5.67 11.78 -8.12
CA THR A 184 -4.78 12.55 -8.99
C THR A 184 -3.38 12.57 -8.38
N ASN A 185 -2.38 12.09 -9.13
CA ASN A 185 -1.00 12.10 -8.70
C ASN A 185 -0.31 13.41 -9.11
N LYS A 186 -0.72 14.53 -8.50
CA LYS A 186 -0.23 15.88 -8.86
C LYS A 186 0.93 16.39 -8.00
N HIS A 187 1.11 15.87 -6.79
CA HIS A 187 2.07 16.41 -5.83
C HIS A 187 3.21 15.43 -5.61
N ASN A 188 4.45 15.89 -5.79
CA ASN A 188 5.64 15.10 -5.48
C ASN A 188 5.92 15.10 -3.98
N ILE A 189 4.97 14.57 -3.18
CA ILE A 189 5.04 14.53 -1.72
C ILE A 189 6.17 13.62 -1.20
N PHE A 190 6.78 12.83 -2.08
CA PHE A 190 7.88 11.91 -1.78
C PHE A 190 9.23 12.38 -2.33
N SER A 191 9.37 13.66 -2.66
CA SER A 191 10.57 14.22 -3.28
C SER A 191 11.86 14.02 -2.49
N GLY A 192 11.77 13.84 -1.17
CA GLY A 192 12.91 13.59 -0.28
C GLY A 192 13.25 12.11 -0.07
N LEU A 193 12.54 11.18 -0.70
CA LEU A 193 12.78 9.74 -0.56
C LEU A 193 13.52 9.19 -1.77
N LEU A 194 14.39 8.20 -1.52
CA LEU A 194 15.07 7.43 -2.57
C LEU A 194 14.70 5.94 -2.41
N PRO A 195 14.18 5.31 -3.47
CA PRO A 195 13.82 5.87 -4.78
C PRO A 195 12.58 6.78 -4.70
N ASN A 196 12.59 7.87 -5.48
CA ASN A 196 11.47 8.80 -5.57
C ASN A 196 10.47 8.30 -6.63
N PRO A 197 9.23 7.95 -6.27
CA PRO A 197 8.21 7.53 -7.25
C PRO A 197 7.85 8.63 -8.26
N LYS A 198 8.16 9.90 -7.96
CA LYS A 198 7.75 11.11 -8.71
C LYS A 198 6.23 11.20 -8.88
N ASN A 199 5.75 12.38 -9.25
CA ASN A 199 4.38 12.54 -9.72
C ASN A 199 4.35 12.37 -11.25
N ASP A 200 3.21 11.98 -11.79
CA ASP A 200 3.00 11.84 -13.24
C ASP A 200 1.82 12.67 -13.75
N TYR A 201 1.15 13.42 -12.86
CA TYR A 201 -0.01 14.25 -13.15
C TYR A 201 -1.19 13.48 -13.75
N ARG A 202 -1.21 12.14 -13.61
CA ARG A 202 -2.26 11.29 -14.14
C ARG A 202 -3.44 11.17 -13.19
N LEU A 203 -4.60 10.84 -13.76
CA LEU A 203 -5.82 10.53 -13.03
C LEU A 203 -6.06 9.03 -13.01
N TYR A 204 -6.54 8.54 -11.88
CA TYR A 204 -6.88 7.14 -11.66
C TYR A 204 -8.27 7.05 -11.06
N HIS A 205 -8.98 5.95 -11.33
CA HIS A 205 -10.34 5.77 -10.83
C HIS A 205 -10.51 4.47 -10.05
N SER A 206 -11.63 4.37 -9.36
CA SER A 206 -12.12 3.13 -8.79
C SER A 206 -13.61 3.05 -9.10
N THR A 207 -14.00 2.08 -9.93
CA THR A 207 -15.42 1.81 -10.23
C THR A 207 -16.15 1.20 -9.03
N ILE A 208 -15.41 0.46 -8.19
CA ILE A 208 -15.86 -0.10 -6.92
C ILE A 208 -14.82 0.30 -5.87
N ALA A 209 -14.97 1.51 -5.32
CA ALA A 209 -13.96 2.09 -4.42
C ALA A 209 -13.77 1.27 -3.15
N ASN A 210 -14.82 0.59 -2.66
CA ASN A 210 -14.79 -0.30 -1.50
C ASN A 210 -14.22 -1.69 -1.79
N SER A 211 -13.11 -1.73 -2.55
CA SER A 211 -12.37 -2.95 -2.89
C SER A 211 -10.86 -2.73 -2.77
N GLU A 212 -10.09 -3.82 -2.77
CA GLU A 212 -8.62 -3.75 -2.59
C GLU A 212 -7.95 -3.00 -3.76
N ASP A 213 -8.40 -3.27 -4.98
CA ASP A 213 -7.87 -2.80 -6.26
C ASP A 213 -8.66 -1.64 -6.91
N GLY A 214 -9.80 -1.25 -6.33
CA GLY A 214 -10.73 -0.27 -6.89
C GLY A 214 -11.69 -0.80 -7.97
N GLU A 215 -11.63 -2.09 -8.31
CA GLU A 215 -12.42 -2.74 -9.37
C GLU A 215 -13.16 -4.00 -8.87
N GLY A 216 -13.33 -4.15 -7.55
CA GLY A 216 -14.11 -5.24 -6.93
C GLY A 216 -13.32 -6.39 -6.29
N GLY A 217 -11.98 -6.31 -6.24
CA GLY A 217 -11.13 -7.30 -5.57
C GLY A 217 -11.39 -7.42 -4.05
N GLU A 218 -11.27 -8.65 -3.54
CA GLU A 218 -11.51 -8.96 -2.13
C GLU A 218 -10.52 -8.29 -1.17
N LEU A 219 -11.02 -7.78 -0.04
CA LEU A 219 -10.21 -7.18 1.01
C LEU A 219 -9.51 -8.26 1.83
N THR A 220 -8.18 -8.27 1.77
CA THR A 220 -7.33 -9.33 2.37
C THR A 220 -6.80 -8.98 3.75
N ASN A 221 -6.93 -7.72 4.19
CA ASN A 221 -6.54 -7.29 5.52
C ASN A 221 -7.54 -7.72 6.60
N ASP A 222 -7.02 -7.85 7.82
CA ASP A 222 -7.78 -8.34 8.97
C ASP A 222 -8.95 -7.41 9.34
N ASP A 223 -8.77 -6.10 9.15
CA ASP A 223 -9.77 -5.06 9.45
C ASP A 223 -10.78 -4.83 8.32
N LYS A 224 -10.66 -5.55 7.18
CA LYS A 224 -11.51 -5.39 5.99
C LYS A 224 -11.65 -3.92 5.55
N SER A 225 -10.59 -3.13 5.73
CA SER A 225 -10.53 -1.74 5.29
C SER A 225 -9.93 -1.63 3.88
N TRP A 226 -10.17 -0.51 3.20
CA TRP A 226 -9.61 -0.26 1.88
C TRP A 226 -9.05 1.16 1.77
N ARG A 227 -8.26 1.42 0.72
CA ARG A 227 -7.79 2.77 0.41
C ARG A 227 -8.85 3.51 -0.39
N THR A 228 -9.50 4.50 0.23
CA THR A 228 -10.63 5.25 -0.36
C THR A 228 -10.36 5.78 -1.76
N PHE A 229 -9.15 6.25 -2.04
CA PHE A 229 -8.74 6.79 -3.35
C PHE A 229 -7.65 5.94 -4.03
N GLY A 230 -7.19 4.86 -3.41
CA GLY A 230 -5.94 4.20 -3.81
C GLY A 230 -4.69 5.01 -3.46
N GLY A 231 -3.59 4.76 -4.17
CA GLY A 231 -2.32 5.43 -4.03
C GLY A 231 -1.24 4.90 -4.96
N ILE A 232 -0.02 5.41 -4.80
CA ILE A 232 1.13 4.96 -5.59
C ILE A 232 1.70 3.69 -4.96
N LYS A 233 1.99 2.66 -5.77
CA LYS A 233 2.77 1.52 -5.30
C LYS A 233 4.23 1.94 -5.15
N PHE A 234 4.72 1.91 -3.93
CA PHE A 234 6.14 2.13 -3.66
C PHE A 234 6.94 0.96 -4.22
N PRO A 235 8.16 1.22 -4.71
CA PRO A 235 8.98 0.16 -5.26
C PRO A 235 9.55 -0.63 -4.10
N ASN A 236 9.90 -1.88 -4.35
CA ASN A 236 10.57 -2.66 -3.33
C ASN A 236 11.98 -2.08 -3.08
N LEU A 237 12.19 -1.52 -1.89
CA LEU A 237 13.46 -0.90 -1.48
C LEU A 237 14.66 -1.85 -1.55
N GLN A 238 14.43 -3.17 -1.61
CA GLN A 238 15.48 -4.19 -1.66
C GLN A 238 15.71 -4.77 -3.07
N SER A 239 14.83 -4.50 -4.05
CA SER A 239 14.94 -5.11 -5.39
C SER A 239 15.90 -4.36 -6.32
N GLY A 240 16.45 -3.22 -5.90
CA GLY A 240 17.22 -2.31 -6.76
C GLY A 240 16.38 -1.67 -7.88
N ASP A 241 15.06 -1.92 -7.89
CA ASP A 241 14.13 -1.38 -8.86
C ASP A 241 13.66 -0.01 -8.39
N SER A 242 13.95 1.02 -9.17
CA SER A 242 13.51 2.40 -8.89
C SER A 242 12.15 2.72 -9.54
N ASN A 243 11.55 1.77 -10.25
CA ASN A 243 10.33 2.00 -11.02
C ASN A 243 9.07 1.84 -10.15
N ALA A 244 8.81 2.84 -9.31
CA ALA A 244 7.51 2.99 -8.66
C ALA A 244 6.60 3.90 -9.44
N PHE A 245 6.04 3.37 -10.51
CA PHE A 245 5.19 4.17 -11.41
C PHE A 245 3.78 3.62 -11.57
N VAL A 246 3.44 2.50 -10.95
CA VAL A 246 2.09 1.93 -11.07
C VAL A 246 1.29 2.38 -9.86
N ALA A 247 0.39 3.34 -10.06
CA ALA A 247 -0.70 3.54 -9.11
C ALA A 247 -1.40 2.20 -8.89
N ASP A 248 -1.89 1.95 -7.69
CA ASP A 248 -2.65 0.74 -7.37
C ASP A 248 -4.07 0.74 -7.95
N ARG A 249 -4.38 1.72 -8.81
CA ARG A 249 -5.66 1.93 -9.48
C ARG A 249 -5.50 2.02 -11.00
N PRO A 250 -6.52 1.65 -11.78
CA PRO A 250 -6.52 1.83 -13.22
C PRO A 250 -6.48 3.31 -13.60
N LEU A 251 -5.79 3.58 -14.72
CA LEU A 251 -5.70 4.92 -15.30
C LEU A 251 -7.09 5.37 -15.80
N SER A 252 -7.48 6.60 -15.49
CA SER A 252 -8.72 7.20 -15.96
C SER A 252 -8.63 7.65 -17.40
N GLU A 253 -9.64 7.27 -18.18
CA GLU A 253 -9.95 7.93 -19.45
C GLU A 253 -10.71 9.22 -19.13
N ILE A 254 -10.05 10.37 -19.34
CA ILE A 254 -10.68 11.68 -19.20
C ILE A 254 -10.97 12.28 -20.57
N GLY A 255 -12.07 13.02 -20.67
CA GLY A 255 -12.48 13.67 -21.90
C GLY A 255 -13.63 14.63 -21.68
N LEU A 256 -14.13 15.17 -22.78
CA LEU A 256 -15.31 16.01 -22.82
C LEU A 256 -16.26 15.50 -23.91
N ALA A 257 -17.56 15.70 -23.71
CA ALA A 257 -18.58 15.39 -24.68
C ALA A 257 -19.27 16.68 -25.12
N ILE A 258 -19.44 16.87 -26.43
CA ILE A 258 -20.14 18.02 -27.01
C ILE A 258 -21.46 17.52 -27.57
N ALA A 259 -22.57 17.99 -27.00
CA ALA A 259 -23.92 17.67 -27.46
C ALA A 259 -24.63 18.92 -27.94
N SER A 260 -25.21 18.88 -29.14
CA SER A 260 -26.00 19.96 -29.73
C SER A 260 -27.01 19.39 -30.71
N PRO A 261 -28.23 19.95 -30.83
CA PRO A 261 -29.16 19.56 -31.89
C PRO A 261 -28.57 19.68 -33.30
N ASN A 262 -27.61 20.59 -33.52
CA ASN A 262 -26.91 20.75 -34.80
C ASN A 262 -25.93 19.60 -35.11
N LEU A 263 -25.57 18.80 -34.10
CA LEU A 263 -24.74 17.60 -34.24
C LEU A 263 -25.59 16.33 -34.42
N PHE A 264 -26.90 16.48 -34.63
CA PHE A 264 -27.78 15.38 -35.01
C PHE A 264 -27.72 15.16 -36.52
N LEU A 265 -26.68 14.45 -36.96
CA LEU A 265 -26.29 14.30 -38.37
C LEU A 265 -27.04 13.16 -39.07
N ALA A 266 -28.38 13.24 -39.09
CA ALA A 266 -29.23 12.18 -39.64
C ALA A 266 -29.02 11.93 -41.16
N GLU A 267 -28.70 12.97 -41.92
CA GLU A 267 -28.45 12.88 -43.36
C GLU A 267 -27.59 14.05 -43.89
N GLY A 268 -27.02 13.84 -45.08
CA GLY A 268 -26.22 14.84 -45.79
C GLY A 268 -24.76 14.90 -45.36
N GLU A 269 -23.90 15.40 -46.25
CA GLU A 269 -22.49 15.66 -45.95
C GLU A 269 -22.37 16.97 -45.16
N ARG A 270 -21.63 16.94 -44.04
CA ARG A 270 -21.48 18.06 -43.10
C ARG A 270 -20.02 18.18 -42.71
N ILE A 271 -19.51 19.41 -42.76
CA ILE A 271 -18.18 19.75 -42.24
C ILE A 271 -18.38 20.43 -40.89
N ILE A 272 -17.82 19.84 -39.84
CA ILE A 272 -17.87 20.37 -38.48
C ILE A 272 -16.44 20.68 -38.05
N THR A 273 -16.20 21.93 -37.67
CA THR A 273 -14.90 22.38 -37.16
C THR A 273 -15.03 22.73 -35.69
N ILE A 274 -14.21 22.10 -34.85
CA ILE A 274 -14.16 22.34 -33.41
C ILE A 274 -12.81 22.98 -33.10
N TYR A 275 -12.82 24.15 -32.48
CA TYR A 275 -11.61 24.84 -32.03
C TYR A 275 -11.42 24.61 -30.53
N LEU A 276 -10.32 23.96 -30.15
CA LEU A 276 -9.89 23.84 -28.76
C LEU A 276 -8.79 24.88 -28.50
N ASN A 277 -9.15 25.97 -27.82
CA ASN A 277 -8.18 26.98 -27.40
C ASN A 277 -7.63 26.63 -26.02
N LEU A 278 -6.38 26.17 -25.97
CA LEU A 278 -5.66 25.95 -24.72
C LEU A 278 -4.89 27.22 -24.33
N SER A 279 -5.08 27.68 -23.10
CA SER A 279 -4.28 28.76 -22.54
C SER A 279 -2.81 28.35 -22.54
N LYS A 280 -1.90 29.26 -22.93
CA LYS A 280 -0.46 28.97 -22.95
C LYS A 280 0.00 28.57 -21.54
N LEU A 281 0.26 27.28 -21.36
CA LEU A 281 0.85 26.72 -20.16
C LEU A 281 2.31 26.40 -20.50
N SER A 282 3.26 26.90 -19.70
CA SER A 282 4.70 26.69 -19.87
C SER A 282 5.11 25.21 -19.98
N ASN A 283 4.25 24.29 -19.53
CA ASN A 283 4.48 22.86 -19.58
C ASN A 283 4.11 22.23 -20.95
N LEU A 284 3.47 22.98 -21.85
CA LEU A 284 3.09 22.55 -23.19
C LEU A 284 4.11 23.01 -24.26
N ASP A 285 5.16 23.76 -23.87
CA ASP A 285 6.14 24.33 -24.81
C ASP A 285 6.93 23.27 -25.61
N ASN A 286 6.94 22.01 -25.13
CA ASN A 286 7.58 20.87 -25.80
C ASN A 286 6.56 19.91 -26.47
N ILE A 287 5.30 20.30 -26.60
CA ILE A 287 4.27 19.51 -27.29
C ILE A 287 4.07 20.08 -28.68
N PHE A 288 4.45 19.30 -29.69
CA PHE A 288 4.26 19.66 -31.10
C PHE A 288 2.81 19.35 -31.54
N ASP A 289 2.30 20.07 -32.54
CA ASP A 289 0.95 19.88 -33.09
C ASP A 289 0.68 18.42 -33.48
N GLU A 290 1.71 17.76 -34.01
CA GLU A 290 1.75 16.34 -34.36
C GLU A 290 1.49 15.41 -33.16
N MET A 291 1.99 15.77 -31.97
CA MET A 291 1.77 14.99 -30.74
C MET A 291 0.35 15.15 -30.18
N LEU A 292 -0.37 16.21 -30.58
CA LEU A 292 -1.75 16.42 -30.14
C LEU A 292 -2.73 15.48 -30.86
N TYR A 293 -2.41 15.01 -32.08
CA TYR A 293 -3.25 14.05 -32.80
C TYR A 293 -3.37 12.70 -32.05
N ASP A 294 -2.28 12.23 -31.44
CA ASP A 294 -2.29 11.01 -30.62
C ASP A 294 -2.75 11.27 -29.17
N ALA A 295 -2.84 12.54 -28.74
CA ALA A 295 -3.22 12.91 -27.37
C ALA A 295 -4.73 12.87 -27.12
N PHE A 296 -5.55 12.96 -28.17
CA PHE A 296 -7.02 12.94 -28.07
C PHE A 296 -7.59 11.73 -28.79
N ARG A 297 -8.53 11.05 -28.12
CA ARG A 297 -9.43 10.08 -28.76
C ARG A 297 -10.76 10.78 -29.03
N LEU A 298 -11.12 10.93 -30.29
CA LEU A 298 -12.39 11.52 -30.70
C LEU A 298 -13.39 10.40 -30.97
N ARG A 299 -14.62 10.53 -30.46
CA ARG A 299 -15.72 9.57 -30.70
C ARG A 299 -17.00 10.32 -31.02
N PHE A 300 -17.81 9.75 -31.90
CA PHE A 300 -19.17 10.19 -32.20
C PHE A 300 -20.17 9.19 -31.62
N SER A 301 -21.27 9.68 -31.04
CA SER A 301 -22.35 8.81 -30.61
C SER A 301 -23.20 8.39 -31.81
N GLY A 302 -23.23 7.09 -32.12
CA GLY A 302 -24.21 6.50 -33.03
C GLY A 302 -25.45 5.98 -32.30
N GLU A 303 -26.41 5.43 -33.06
CA GLU A 303 -27.66 4.89 -32.51
C GLU A 303 -27.43 3.76 -31.50
N GLU A 304 -26.46 2.87 -31.78
CA GLU A 304 -26.18 1.72 -30.93
C GLU A 304 -24.81 1.77 -30.23
N LYS A 305 -23.84 2.50 -30.80
CA LYS A 305 -22.45 2.49 -30.32
C LYS A 305 -21.71 3.79 -30.62
N TRP A 306 -20.61 3.98 -29.91
CA TRP A 306 -19.63 5.00 -30.26
C TRP A 306 -18.92 4.65 -31.58
N ILE A 307 -18.69 5.67 -32.41
CA ILE A 307 -18.09 5.61 -33.73
C ILE A 307 -16.77 6.40 -33.67
N GLU A 308 -15.66 5.82 -34.12
CA GLU A 308 -14.37 6.49 -34.19
C GLU A 308 -14.22 7.24 -35.55
N PRO A 309 -13.58 8.42 -35.62
CA PRO A 309 -13.35 9.17 -36.85
C PRO A 309 -12.41 8.48 -37.83
N VAL A 310 -12.54 8.86 -39.11
CA VAL A 310 -11.61 8.51 -40.18
C VAL A 310 -10.69 9.70 -40.44
N TRP A 311 -9.37 9.48 -40.50
CA TRP A 311 -8.37 10.51 -40.76
C TRP A 311 -7.73 10.34 -42.14
N GLU A 312 -7.73 11.39 -42.96
CA GLU A 312 -6.98 11.41 -44.22
C GLU A 312 -5.51 11.80 -43.95
N LYS A 313 -4.58 10.92 -44.32
CA LYS A 313 -3.13 11.18 -44.25
C LYS A 313 -2.81 12.41 -45.11
N THR A 314 -2.46 13.53 -44.47
CA THR A 314 -1.80 14.66 -45.15
C THR A 314 -0.44 14.91 -44.53
N PHE A 315 0.47 13.93 -44.69
CA PHE A 315 1.89 14.21 -44.56
C PHE A 315 2.46 14.38 -45.97
N SER A 316 2.77 15.63 -46.35
CA SER A 316 3.55 15.94 -47.54
C SER A 316 4.96 16.33 -47.09
N ALA A 317 5.80 15.32 -46.88
CA ALA A 317 7.24 15.55 -46.86
C ALA A 317 7.83 15.26 -48.24
N GLY A 318 8.94 15.94 -48.53
CA GLY A 318 9.73 15.68 -49.73
C GLY A 318 10.16 14.22 -49.82
N VAL A 319 10.43 13.77 -51.05
CA VAL A 319 10.92 12.42 -51.33
C VAL A 319 12.14 12.10 -50.46
N GLY A 320 11.97 11.26 -49.43
CA GLY A 320 13.05 10.77 -48.56
C GLY A 320 12.98 11.13 -47.06
N GLU A 321 12.02 11.93 -46.60
CA GLU A 321 11.85 12.24 -45.17
C GLU A 321 10.78 11.35 -44.51
N ILE A 322 11.14 10.72 -43.39
CA ILE A 322 10.22 9.91 -42.56
C ILE A 322 9.45 10.84 -41.63
N ASP A 323 8.13 10.64 -41.53
CA ASP A 323 7.25 11.36 -40.61
C ASP A 323 7.81 11.33 -39.16
N PRO A 324 7.94 12.47 -38.47
CA PRO A 324 8.51 12.55 -37.12
C PRO A 324 7.82 11.65 -36.08
N ILE A 325 6.51 11.43 -36.20
CA ILE A 325 5.75 10.53 -35.32
C ILE A 325 6.13 9.09 -35.61
N ILE A 326 6.18 8.71 -36.89
CA ILE A 326 6.60 7.35 -37.29
C ILE A 326 8.04 7.10 -36.82
N ALA A 327 8.93 8.08 -37.01
CA ALA A 327 10.30 8.03 -36.53
C ALA A 327 10.35 7.84 -34.99
N LYS A 328 9.54 8.59 -34.24
CA LYS A 328 9.46 8.44 -32.79
C LYS A 328 8.93 7.08 -32.37
N ARG A 329 7.87 6.56 -33.00
CA ARG A 329 7.31 5.23 -32.71
C ARG A 329 8.33 4.13 -32.93
N ILE A 330 9.08 4.21 -34.03
CA ILE A 330 10.18 3.29 -34.34
C ILE A 330 11.27 3.38 -33.26
N LEU A 331 11.68 4.58 -32.87
CA LEU A 331 12.71 4.78 -31.84
C LEU A 331 12.26 4.28 -30.47
N ASP A 332 11.02 4.57 -30.06
CA ASP A 332 10.44 4.10 -28.79
C ASP A 332 10.36 2.58 -28.77
N PHE A 333 9.89 1.96 -29.86
CA PHE A 333 9.85 0.51 -30.03
C PHE A 333 11.24 -0.14 -29.88
N VAL A 334 12.23 0.34 -30.63
CA VAL A 334 13.60 -0.21 -30.60
C VAL A 334 14.29 0.06 -29.26
N ASN A 335 14.02 1.20 -28.62
CA ASN A 335 14.68 1.56 -27.37
C ASN A 335 14.14 0.79 -26.15
N VAL A 336 12.88 0.34 -26.19
CA VAL A 336 12.26 -0.45 -25.11
C VAL A 336 12.60 -1.95 -25.19
N ALA A 337 12.97 -2.47 -26.37
CA ALA A 337 13.30 -3.88 -26.58
C ALA A 337 14.42 -4.39 -25.65
N LYS A 338 14.20 -5.50 -24.95
CA LYS A 338 15.19 -6.08 -24.02
C LYS A 338 15.94 -7.26 -24.62
N LYS A 339 15.28 -8.02 -25.48
CA LYS A 339 15.82 -9.21 -26.13
C LYS A 339 15.51 -9.18 -27.64
N PRO A 340 16.29 -9.87 -28.49
CA PRO A 340 16.14 -9.79 -29.94
C PRO A 340 14.74 -10.17 -30.45
N GLU A 341 14.05 -11.07 -29.74
CA GLU A 341 12.67 -11.51 -30.02
C GLU A 341 11.63 -10.39 -29.82
N ASP A 342 11.99 -9.29 -29.15
CA ASP A 342 11.13 -8.11 -29.04
C ASP A 342 11.14 -7.26 -30.33
N ILE A 343 12.06 -7.56 -31.27
CA ILE A 343 12.22 -6.87 -32.57
C ILE A 343 12.01 -7.84 -33.74
N ALA A 344 12.43 -9.09 -33.59
CA ALA A 344 12.46 -10.12 -34.63
C ALA A 344 11.52 -11.30 -34.33
N GLY A 345 10.99 -11.94 -35.38
CA GLY A 345 10.37 -13.26 -35.27
C GLY A 345 11.40 -14.40 -35.34
N GLU A 346 11.01 -15.61 -34.92
CA GLU A 346 11.74 -16.85 -35.23
C GLU A 346 10.83 -17.69 -36.13
N GLU A 347 11.25 -17.93 -37.37
CA GLU A 347 10.43 -18.65 -38.34
C GLU A 347 9.97 -20.02 -37.79
N PRO A 348 8.69 -20.39 -38.01
CA PRO A 348 7.73 -19.77 -38.92
C PRO A 348 6.84 -18.67 -38.28
N GLN A 349 7.21 -18.14 -37.10
CA GLN A 349 6.43 -17.11 -36.39
C GLN A 349 6.86 -15.70 -36.84
N GLU A 350 5.89 -14.90 -37.28
CA GLU A 350 6.11 -13.50 -37.65
C GLU A 350 6.45 -12.65 -36.41
N GLY A 351 7.46 -11.78 -36.56
CA GLY A 351 7.84 -10.81 -35.53
C GLY A 351 6.95 -9.56 -35.51
N PRO A 352 7.22 -8.62 -34.59
CA PRO A 352 6.49 -7.35 -34.48
C PRO A 352 6.76 -6.36 -35.64
N VAL A 353 7.70 -6.67 -36.54
CA VAL A 353 8.03 -5.88 -37.72
C VAL A 353 7.61 -6.67 -38.96
N PHE A 354 6.73 -6.07 -39.76
CA PHE A 354 6.20 -6.58 -41.00
C PHE A 354 7.01 -6.07 -42.19
N ASP A 355 7.25 -6.96 -43.15
CA ASP A 355 7.87 -6.65 -44.44
C ASP A 355 6.99 -5.69 -45.26
N ASN A 356 7.60 -4.68 -45.87
CA ASN A 356 6.88 -3.72 -46.71
C ASN A 356 6.63 -4.33 -48.11
N PRO A 357 5.36 -4.60 -48.48
CA PRO A 357 5.01 -5.30 -49.72
C PRO A 357 5.38 -4.52 -51.01
N ALA A 358 5.73 -3.23 -50.90
CA ALA A 358 6.11 -2.39 -52.03
C ALA A 358 7.62 -2.34 -52.30
N THR A 359 8.47 -2.70 -51.32
CA THR A 359 9.93 -2.54 -51.43
C THR A 359 10.74 -3.82 -51.18
N GLY A 360 10.12 -4.91 -50.72
CA GLY A 360 10.81 -6.18 -50.48
C GLY A 360 11.46 -6.77 -51.74
N LEU A 361 12.75 -7.11 -51.64
CA LEU A 361 13.52 -7.81 -52.68
C LEU A 361 13.63 -9.30 -52.32
N GLY A 362 12.75 -10.17 -52.83
CA GLY A 362 12.75 -11.62 -52.58
C GLY A 362 11.75 -12.44 -53.40
N ASP A 363 12.01 -13.74 -53.56
CA ASP A 363 11.33 -14.69 -54.45
C ASP A 363 10.08 -15.35 -53.85
N GLN A 364 9.08 -14.57 -53.41
CA GLN A 364 7.74 -15.07 -53.02
C GLN A 364 7.70 -16.26 -52.03
N ILE A 365 8.78 -16.52 -51.30
CA ILE A 365 8.84 -17.40 -50.14
C ILE A 365 9.12 -16.48 -48.94
N ARG A 366 8.30 -16.58 -47.90
CA ARG A 366 8.32 -15.76 -46.68
C ARG A 366 9.70 -15.77 -46.04
N ASP A 367 10.44 -14.68 -46.22
CA ASP A 367 11.80 -14.42 -45.75
C ASP A 367 12.07 -12.98 -46.24
N TYR A 368 11.91 -11.89 -45.48
CA TYR A 368 12.90 -11.32 -44.56
C TYR A 368 12.21 -10.24 -43.69
N ASP A 369 11.84 -10.52 -42.44
CA ASP A 369 11.64 -9.48 -41.42
C ASP A 369 13.00 -9.00 -40.87
N ILE A 370 13.04 -8.21 -39.78
CA ILE A 370 14.30 -7.98 -39.08
C ILE A 370 14.72 -9.29 -38.44
N GLY A 371 15.68 -10.02 -39.03
CA GLY A 371 16.13 -11.29 -38.46
C GLY A 371 16.84 -11.15 -37.10
N MET A 372 16.81 -12.23 -36.31
CA MET A 372 17.36 -12.31 -34.95
C MET A 372 18.80 -11.78 -34.80
N THR A 373 19.66 -12.01 -35.80
CA THR A 373 21.05 -11.51 -35.80
C THR A 373 21.12 -9.99 -35.93
N VAL A 374 20.24 -9.39 -36.73
CA VAL A 374 20.16 -7.93 -36.92
C VAL A 374 19.51 -7.30 -35.68
N ALA A 375 18.45 -7.89 -35.14
CA ALA A 375 17.82 -7.45 -33.89
C ALA A 375 18.79 -7.45 -32.70
N ALA A 376 19.56 -8.53 -32.52
CA ALA A 376 20.59 -8.58 -31.48
C ALA A 376 21.65 -7.49 -31.65
N ARG A 377 22.00 -7.16 -32.89
CA ARG A 377 22.95 -6.10 -33.22
C ARG A 377 22.37 -4.71 -32.97
N ILE A 378 21.11 -4.47 -33.30
CA ILE A 378 20.39 -3.23 -32.98
C ILE A 378 20.42 -2.98 -31.47
N ILE A 379 20.11 -4.00 -30.65
CA ILE A 379 20.16 -3.90 -29.18
C ILE A 379 21.59 -3.65 -28.70
N SER A 380 22.58 -4.34 -29.27
CA SER A 380 24.00 -4.16 -28.90
C SER A 380 24.51 -2.74 -29.18
N GLU A 381 24.23 -2.20 -30.37
CA GLU A 381 24.64 -0.84 -30.74
C GLU A 381 23.88 0.22 -29.93
N ARG A 382 22.58 0.03 -29.70
CA ARG A 382 21.79 0.90 -28.82
C ARG A 382 22.40 1.00 -27.43
N ASN A 383 22.79 -0.13 -26.83
CA ASN A 383 23.32 -0.15 -25.47
C ASN A 383 24.65 0.62 -25.33
N LYS A 384 25.38 0.85 -26.43
CA LYS A 384 26.58 1.69 -26.44
C LYS A 384 26.27 3.19 -26.38
N LEU A 385 25.04 3.60 -26.71
CA LEU A 385 24.59 5.00 -26.73
C LEU A 385 24.13 5.51 -25.34
N GLY A 386 24.16 4.66 -24.30
CA GLY A 386 23.77 5.01 -22.94
C GLY A 386 22.25 4.98 -22.71
N PRO A 387 21.74 5.61 -21.63
CA PRO A 387 20.34 5.48 -21.20
C PRO A 387 19.33 6.12 -22.16
N ALA A 388 19.77 6.97 -23.08
CA ALA A 388 18.91 7.60 -24.08
C ALA A 388 18.64 6.72 -25.31
N GLY A 389 19.47 5.68 -25.56
CA GLY A 389 19.34 4.81 -26.73
C GLY A 389 19.53 5.57 -28.06
N PHE A 390 18.84 5.12 -29.12
CA PHE A 390 18.81 5.82 -30.40
C PHE A 390 17.97 7.10 -30.31
N THR A 391 18.52 8.22 -30.78
CA THR A 391 17.85 9.53 -30.78
C THR A 391 17.43 10.00 -32.18
N SER A 392 17.81 9.27 -33.24
CA SER A 392 17.39 9.56 -34.62
C SER A 392 17.37 8.29 -35.47
N ILE A 393 16.54 8.27 -36.51
CA ILE A 393 16.48 7.15 -37.47
C ILE A 393 17.80 6.98 -38.23
N ASP A 394 18.58 8.05 -38.43
CA ASP A 394 19.92 7.98 -39.03
C ASP A 394 20.89 7.13 -38.18
N GLN A 395 20.80 7.18 -36.85
CA GLN A 395 21.61 6.32 -35.99
C GLN A 395 21.20 4.84 -36.13
N LEU A 396 19.90 4.57 -36.26
CA LEU A 396 19.39 3.22 -36.48
C LEU A 396 19.80 2.69 -37.87
N TYR A 397 19.73 3.52 -38.90
CA TYR A 397 20.16 3.21 -40.26
C TYR A 397 21.65 2.84 -40.35
N LYS A 398 22.50 3.48 -39.52
CA LYS A 398 23.94 3.21 -39.45
C LYS A 398 24.29 1.86 -38.80
N VAL A 399 23.34 1.18 -38.16
CA VAL A 399 23.57 -0.17 -37.65
C VAL A 399 23.80 -1.11 -38.82
N ARG A 400 24.93 -1.83 -38.78
CA ARG A 400 25.34 -2.73 -39.86
C ARG A 400 24.25 -3.76 -40.14
N TYR A 401 23.86 -3.88 -41.41
CA TYR A 401 22.79 -4.76 -41.92
C TYR A 401 21.34 -4.35 -41.65
N VAL A 402 21.07 -3.13 -41.14
CA VAL A 402 19.71 -2.56 -41.16
C VAL A 402 19.38 -2.07 -42.57
N GLY A 403 20.15 -1.10 -43.09
CA GLY A 403 19.94 -0.59 -44.45
C GLY A 403 18.58 0.07 -44.66
N MET A 404 18.29 0.49 -45.91
CA MET A 404 17.04 1.22 -46.21
C MET A 404 15.82 0.29 -46.21
N ASP A 405 16.01 -0.96 -46.61
CA ASP A 405 14.97 -1.99 -46.62
C ASP A 405 14.31 -2.17 -45.24
N LYS A 406 15.12 -2.42 -44.19
CA LYS A 406 14.59 -2.59 -42.83
C LYS A 406 14.07 -1.30 -42.21
N ILE A 407 14.53 -0.14 -42.66
CA ILE A 407 13.89 1.14 -42.32
C ILE A 407 12.50 1.24 -42.96
N ASN A 408 12.33 0.81 -44.22
CA ASN A 408 11.02 0.79 -44.88
C ASN A 408 10.05 -0.20 -44.22
N ASP A 409 10.54 -1.35 -43.75
CA ASP A 409 9.74 -2.33 -42.99
C ASP A 409 9.28 -1.75 -41.65
N LEU A 410 10.17 -1.06 -40.93
CA LEU A 410 9.82 -0.34 -39.70
C LEU A 410 8.82 0.80 -39.98
N VAL A 411 9.02 1.56 -41.05
CA VAL A 411 8.08 2.62 -41.46
C VAL A 411 6.73 2.01 -41.86
N TYR A 412 6.70 0.85 -42.50
CA TYR A 412 5.46 0.16 -42.85
C TYR A 412 4.72 -0.35 -41.60
N SER A 413 5.47 -1.01 -40.71
CA SER A 413 4.96 -1.61 -39.46
C SER A 413 4.41 -0.59 -38.48
N PHE A 414 5.07 0.57 -38.37
CA PHE A 414 4.73 1.63 -37.42
C PHE A 414 4.09 2.87 -38.07
N GLY A 415 3.96 2.87 -39.40
CA GLY A 415 3.40 3.98 -40.20
C GLY A 415 1.94 3.82 -40.58
N SER A 416 1.34 2.69 -40.25
CA SER A 416 -0.11 2.63 -40.09
C SER A 416 -0.49 3.30 -38.77
N PRO A 417 -1.38 4.29 -38.74
CA PRO A 417 -2.02 4.66 -37.50
C PRO A 417 -2.68 3.40 -36.93
N VAL A 418 -2.58 3.22 -35.61
CA VAL A 418 -3.44 2.25 -34.93
C VAL A 418 -4.87 2.73 -35.19
N HIS A 419 -5.71 1.82 -35.72
CA HIS A 419 -7.15 1.93 -36.00
C HIS A 419 -7.58 2.32 -37.44
N PHE A 420 -8.19 1.35 -38.14
CA PHE A 420 -9.14 1.57 -39.23
C PHE A 420 -10.25 0.50 -39.21
N THR A 421 -11.48 0.89 -39.55
CA THR A 421 -12.54 -0.01 -40.01
C THR A 421 -13.43 0.74 -40.99
N LYS A 422 -13.82 0.06 -42.07
CA LYS A 422 -14.80 0.50 -43.05
C LYS A 422 -16.20 0.21 -42.52
N VAL A 423 -17.07 1.22 -42.41
CA VAL A 423 -18.51 1.01 -42.18
C VAL A 423 -19.20 1.07 -43.53
N ASP A 424 -19.46 -0.10 -44.11
CA ASP A 424 -20.41 -0.20 -45.21
C ASP A 424 -21.83 -0.13 -44.65
N LYS A 425 -22.69 0.63 -45.33
CA LYS A 425 -24.11 0.81 -45.01
C LYS A 425 -24.82 -0.55 -44.96
N VAL A 426 -25.64 -0.77 -43.93
CA VAL A 426 -26.81 -1.66 -44.02
C VAL A 426 -28.04 -0.78 -44.17
#